data_AF-A0A1B1U3Y9-F1
#
_entry.id   AF-A0A1B1U3Y9-F1
#
_cell.length_a   1.000
_cell.length_b   1.000
_cell.length_c   1.000
_cell.angle_alpha   90.00
_cell.angle_beta   90.00
_cell.angle_gamma   90.00
#
_symmetry.space_group_name_H-M   'P 1'
#
loop_
_entity.id
_entity.type
_entity.pdbx_description
1 polymer ?
#
loop_
_entity_poly.entity_id
_entity_poly.type
_entity_poly.pdbx_seq_one_letter_code
_entity_poly.pdbx_strand_id
1 'polypeptide(L)'
;MKFEPPNRHQSFEKLHLSIKIQYNANSINQNQSEVTMPKQLLFLSTLLAIFIFSGCATQQVIFSQNKLCHHPITTLKIQNIIKKEGFATISQQEFASLLKEVILSTNCVTLTQDQNPSDGYVANIDYKVQIHNAEEKQTFSTKTQNTLQAIVTFNFSNEKELRKEVGTSTIVTEGKKILGMGDGASVDVNDEKNALKNSVLVVITNLIKSLQSEQTADQATSKDSQ
;
A
#
# COMPACT_ATOMS: atom_id res chain seq x y z
N MET A 1 26.59 47.69 3.45
CA MET A 1 25.67 47.08 2.47
C MET A 1 24.97 45.93 3.17
N LYS A 2 23.63 45.99 3.27
CA LYS A 2 22.79 45.07 4.05
C LYS A 2 22.20 44.06 3.06
N PHE A 3 22.59 42.79 3.15
CA PHE A 3 22.07 41.73 2.29
C PHE A 3 20.79 41.18 2.91
N GLU A 4 19.68 41.32 2.19
CA GLU A 4 18.37 40.79 2.55
C GLU A 4 18.16 39.49 1.75
N PRO A 5 17.92 38.34 2.40
CA PRO A 5 17.72 37.08 1.68
C PRO A 5 16.31 37.00 1.06
N PRO A 6 16.16 36.36 -0.11
CA PRO A 6 14.87 36.23 -0.77
C PRO A 6 13.97 35.21 -0.06
N ASN A 7 12.83 35.70 0.41
CA ASN A 7 11.76 34.91 1.00
C ASN A 7 10.94 34.22 -0.10
N ARG A 8 11.28 32.98 -0.47
CA ARG A 8 10.48 32.12 -1.37
C ARG A 8 9.73 31.07 -0.54
N HIS A 9 8.52 31.41 -0.12
CA HIS A 9 7.52 30.42 0.25
C HIS A 9 6.92 29.82 -1.03
N GLN A 10 7.43 28.66 -1.48
CA GLN A 10 6.74 27.83 -2.46
C GLN A 10 5.77 26.91 -1.72
N SER A 11 4.48 27.16 -1.91
CA SER A 11 3.39 26.32 -1.42
C SER A 11 3.31 25.07 -2.30
N PHE A 12 3.84 23.95 -1.82
CA PHE A 12 3.68 22.65 -2.48
C PHE A 12 2.27 22.10 -2.22
N GLU A 13 1.43 22.09 -3.25
CA GLU A 13 0.18 21.31 -3.28
C GLU A 13 0.53 19.82 -3.12
N LYS A 14 0.14 19.24 -1.98
CA LYS A 14 0.28 17.80 -1.69
C LYS A 14 -0.73 16.99 -2.50
N LEU A 15 -0.25 16.24 -3.49
CA LEU A 15 -1.02 15.17 -4.12
C LEU A 15 -1.14 13.97 -3.17
N HIS A 16 -2.26 13.86 -2.47
CA HIS A 16 -2.61 12.69 -1.68
C HIS A 16 -3.12 11.56 -2.60
N LEU A 17 -2.21 10.71 -3.10
CA LEU A 17 -2.61 9.49 -3.81
C LEU A 17 -3.08 8.43 -2.79
N SER A 18 -4.40 8.25 -2.66
CA SER A 18 -4.98 7.19 -1.84
C SER A 18 -5.24 5.94 -2.69
N ILE A 19 -4.35 4.95 -2.61
CA ILE A 19 -4.58 3.65 -3.23
C ILE A 19 -5.44 2.82 -2.26
N LYS A 20 -6.73 2.64 -2.56
CA LYS A 20 -7.62 1.70 -1.85
C LYS A 20 -7.43 0.32 -2.46
N ILE A 21 -6.75 -0.59 -1.76
CA ILE A 21 -6.67 -2.00 -2.14
C ILE A 21 -7.76 -2.74 -1.36
N GLN A 22 -8.88 -3.05 -2.02
CA GLN A 22 -9.94 -3.87 -1.43
C GLN A 22 -9.61 -5.35 -1.64
N TYR A 23 -9.30 -6.06 -0.56
CA TYR A 23 -9.21 -7.52 -0.56
C TYR A 23 -10.57 -8.11 -0.17
N ASN A 24 -11.13 -8.98 -1.02
CA ASN A 24 -12.31 -9.77 -0.70
C ASN A 24 -11.85 -11.19 -0.38
N ALA A 25 -11.67 -11.48 0.91
CA ALA A 25 -11.35 -12.83 1.39
C ALA A 25 -12.64 -13.62 1.53
N ASN A 26 -13.13 -14.21 0.44
CA ASN A 26 -14.28 -15.10 0.47
C ASN A 26 -13.92 -16.42 -0.24
N SER A 27 -13.24 -17.33 0.48
CA SER A 27 -13.05 -18.71 0.05
C SER A 27 -14.21 -19.55 0.57
N ILE A 28 -15.27 -19.69 -0.22
CA ILE A 28 -16.40 -20.55 0.09
C ILE A 28 -16.08 -21.96 -0.44
N ASN A 29 -15.84 -22.88 0.48
CA ASN A 29 -15.90 -24.33 0.25
C ASN A 29 -17.37 -24.71 0.02
N GLN A 30 -17.77 -24.98 -1.24
CA GLN A 30 -19.06 -25.61 -1.55
C GLN A 30 -18.85 -27.09 -1.85
N ASN A 31 -19.04 -27.93 -0.83
CA ASN A 31 -19.43 -29.33 -1.03
C ASN A 31 -20.95 -29.38 -0.93
N GLN A 32 -21.63 -29.43 -2.08
CA GLN A 32 -23.07 -29.65 -2.16
C GLN A 32 -23.35 -31.12 -2.45
N SER A 33 -24.16 -31.71 -1.56
CA SER A 33 -24.73 -33.05 -1.66
C SER A 33 -25.71 -33.15 -2.83
N GLU A 34 -25.54 -34.19 -3.64
CA GLU A 34 -26.42 -34.55 -4.75
C GLU A 34 -27.66 -35.29 -4.23
N VAL A 35 -28.85 -34.72 -4.42
CA VAL A 35 -30.14 -35.39 -4.19
C VAL A 35 -30.85 -35.58 -5.53
N THR A 36 -31.42 -36.78 -5.64
CA THR A 36 -32.03 -37.48 -6.76
C THR A 36 -33.13 -36.76 -7.56
N MET A 37 -33.18 -37.12 -8.85
CA MET A 37 -34.15 -36.79 -9.91
C MET A 37 -35.64 -36.96 -9.55
N PRO A 38 -36.56 -36.41 -10.37
CA PRO A 38 -37.19 -37.24 -11.39
C PRO A 38 -37.28 -36.63 -12.81
N LYS A 39 -37.22 -37.55 -13.79
CA LYS A 39 -37.56 -37.43 -15.21
C LYS A 39 -38.94 -36.79 -15.42
N GLN A 40 -39.05 -35.81 -16.32
CA GLN A 40 -39.70 -35.98 -17.63
C GLN A 40 -39.85 -34.65 -18.41
N LEU A 41 -39.40 -34.73 -19.67
CA LEU A 41 -40.00 -34.18 -20.90
C LEU A 41 -40.00 -32.66 -21.21
N LEU A 42 -39.33 -32.38 -22.35
CA LEU A 42 -39.79 -31.55 -23.50
C LEU A 42 -39.93 -30.02 -23.27
N PHE A 43 -39.40 -29.08 -24.05
CA PHE A 43 -38.58 -28.96 -25.27
C PHE A 43 -38.18 -27.47 -25.36
N LEU A 44 -37.19 -27.14 -26.21
CA LEU A 44 -37.00 -25.80 -26.81
C LEU A 44 -36.57 -24.64 -25.89
N SER A 45 -35.26 -24.52 -25.63
CA SER A 45 -34.57 -23.21 -25.50
C SER A 45 -33.04 -23.41 -25.52
N THR A 46 -32.54 -24.05 -26.57
CA THR A 46 -31.10 -24.13 -26.85
C THR A 46 -30.72 -22.94 -27.73
N LEU A 47 -29.82 -22.08 -27.22
CA LEU A 47 -29.02 -21.04 -27.90
C LEU A 47 -29.11 -19.62 -27.29
N LEU A 48 -29.01 -19.43 -25.96
CA LEU A 48 -28.52 -18.16 -25.39
C LEU A 48 -28.13 -18.21 -23.91
N ALA A 49 -27.39 -19.23 -23.44
CA ALA A 49 -27.06 -19.35 -22.01
C ALA A 49 -25.62 -19.83 -21.72
N ILE A 50 -24.62 -19.34 -22.46
CA ILE A 50 -23.21 -19.76 -22.26
C ILE A 50 -22.27 -18.59 -21.85
N PHE A 51 -22.77 -17.36 -21.61
CA PHE A 51 -21.91 -16.20 -21.30
C PHE A 51 -22.01 -15.63 -19.88
N ILE A 52 -22.43 -16.42 -18.87
CA ILE A 52 -22.59 -15.91 -17.48
C ILE A 52 -21.73 -16.62 -16.43
N PHE A 53 -20.64 -17.26 -16.84
CA PHE A 53 -19.59 -17.74 -15.94
C PHE A 53 -18.24 -17.08 -16.23
N SER A 54 -18.21 -15.76 -16.46
CA SER A 54 -17.00 -14.99 -16.19
C SER A 54 -16.83 -14.93 -14.67
N GLY A 55 -16.34 -16.03 -14.10
CA GLY A 55 -15.87 -16.04 -12.72
C GLY A 55 -14.88 -14.90 -12.55
N CYS A 56 -15.16 -13.99 -11.62
CA CYS A 56 -14.14 -13.09 -11.12
C CYS A 56 -13.05 -13.98 -10.52
N ALA A 57 -12.01 -14.25 -11.32
CA ALA A 57 -10.77 -14.78 -10.80
C ALA A 57 -10.35 -13.83 -9.69
N THR A 58 -10.36 -14.32 -8.46
CA THR A 58 -9.71 -13.67 -7.33
C THR A 58 -8.25 -13.53 -7.74
N GLN A 59 -7.89 -12.36 -8.24
CA GLN A 59 -6.51 -11.95 -8.38
C GLN A 59 -5.96 -11.94 -6.95
N GLN A 60 -5.40 -13.07 -6.53
CA GLN A 60 -4.32 -13.04 -5.56
C GLN A 60 -3.31 -12.08 -6.20
N VAL A 61 -3.18 -10.88 -5.64
CA VAL A 61 -2.08 -10.01 -5.98
C VAL A 61 -0.87 -10.69 -5.37
N ILE A 62 -0.38 -11.72 -6.08
CA ILE A 62 0.94 -12.25 -5.86
C ILE A 62 1.82 -11.06 -6.17
N PHE A 63 2.44 -10.50 -5.12
CA PHE A 63 3.44 -9.45 -5.21
C PHE A 63 4.66 -9.99 -5.97
N SER A 64 4.51 -10.24 -7.27
CA SER A 64 5.62 -10.31 -8.21
C SER A 64 6.05 -8.87 -8.42
N GLN A 65 6.79 -8.33 -7.44
CA GLN A 65 7.39 -7.02 -7.57
C GLN A 65 8.50 -7.13 -8.62
N ASN A 66 8.12 -6.91 -9.88
CA ASN A 66 9.09 -6.63 -10.92
C ASN A 66 9.89 -5.40 -10.49
N LYS A 67 11.22 -5.49 -10.63
CA LYS A 67 12.15 -4.39 -10.32
C LYS A 67 11.63 -3.11 -10.98
N LEU A 68 11.41 -2.06 -10.18
CA LEU A 68 10.90 -0.79 -10.69
C LEU A 68 11.97 -0.04 -11.48
N CYS A 69 13.24 -0.24 -11.14
CA CYS A 69 14.38 0.37 -11.82
C CYS A 69 15.42 -0.68 -12.27
N HIS A 70 16.07 -0.40 -13.40
CA HIS A 70 17.20 -1.19 -13.90
C HIS A 70 18.47 -0.94 -13.08
N HIS A 71 18.70 0.31 -12.66
CA HIS A 71 19.77 0.72 -11.78
C HIS A 71 19.24 1.60 -10.63
N PRO A 72 19.95 1.67 -9.49
CA PRO A 72 19.62 2.62 -8.44
C PRO A 72 19.70 4.06 -8.96
N ILE A 73 18.75 4.90 -8.55
CA ILE A 73 18.68 6.33 -8.91
C ILE A 73 19.07 7.24 -7.75
N THR A 74 19.03 6.74 -6.52
CA THR A 74 19.41 7.49 -5.32
C THR A 74 19.94 6.57 -4.24
N THR A 75 20.69 7.16 -3.30
CA THR A 75 21.12 6.51 -2.07
C THR A 75 20.31 7.05 -0.90
N LEU A 76 19.94 6.17 0.03
CA LEU A 76 19.13 6.48 1.20
C LEU A 76 19.80 5.99 2.48
N LYS A 77 20.02 6.90 3.43
CA LYS A 77 20.42 6.59 4.80
C LYS A 77 19.21 6.66 5.73
N ILE A 78 18.89 5.56 6.39
CA ILE A 78 17.83 5.55 7.41
C ILE A 78 18.45 6.02 8.72
N GLN A 79 18.04 7.20 9.21
CA GLN A 79 18.55 7.78 10.45
C GLN A 79 17.76 7.31 11.67
N ASN A 80 16.44 7.35 11.60
CA ASN A 80 15.58 6.99 12.72
C ASN A 80 14.28 6.34 12.24
N ILE A 81 13.76 5.43 13.07
CA ILE A 81 12.47 4.75 12.88
C ILE A 81 11.68 4.89 14.18
N ILE A 82 10.58 5.63 14.14
CA ILE A 82 9.74 5.91 15.30
C ILE A 82 8.38 5.22 15.12
N LYS A 83 8.03 4.37 16.09
CA LYS A 83 6.66 3.87 16.24
C LYS A 83 5.83 4.95 16.89
N LYS A 84 4.84 5.50 16.19
CA LYS A 84 3.88 6.47 16.77
C LYS A 84 2.76 5.72 17.49
N GLU A 85 2.04 6.45 18.35
CA GLU A 85 0.87 5.91 19.05
C GLU A 85 -0.15 5.32 18.06
N GLY A 86 -0.69 4.15 18.41
CA GLY A 86 -1.63 3.40 17.60
C GLY A 86 -1.72 1.93 18.02
N PHE A 87 -2.34 1.12 17.17
CA PHE A 87 -2.59 -0.31 17.38
C PHE A 87 -1.53 -1.21 16.72
N ALA A 88 -0.41 -0.63 16.29
CA ALA A 88 0.66 -1.40 15.66
C ALA A 88 1.20 -2.44 16.66
N THR A 89 1.17 -3.72 16.30
CA THR A 89 1.70 -4.80 17.13
C THR A 89 3.18 -5.03 16.86
N ILE A 90 3.66 -4.73 15.64
CA ILE A 90 5.06 -4.97 15.27
C ILE A 90 6.03 -4.01 15.97
N SER A 91 7.24 -4.51 16.24
CA SER A 91 8.33 -3.72 16.84
C SER A 91 9.05 -2.84 15.82
N GLN A 92 9.84 -1.85 16.28
CA GLN A 92 10.65 -1.00 15.39
C GLN A 92 11.68 -1.82 14.60
N GLN A 93 12.29 -2.83 15.23
CA GLN A 93 13.28 -3.70 14.59
C GLN A 93 12.64 -4.58 13.50
N GLU A 94 11.45 -5.10 13.77
CA GLU A 94 10.68 -5.87 12.81
C GLU A 94 10.26 -4.98 11.62
N PHE A 95 9.75 -3.78 11.89
CA PHE A 95 9.43 -2.82 10.84
C PHE A 95 10.66 -2.41 10.02
N ALA A 96 11.82 -2.22 10.66
CA ALA A 96 13.07 -1.93 9.96
C ALA A 96 13.46 -3.04 8.98
N SER A 97 13.13 -4.29 9.30
CA SER A 97 13.37 -5.44 8.42
C SER A 97 12.42 -5.43 7.22
N LEU A 98 11.13 -5.17 7.44
CA LEU A 98 10.12 -5.03 6.37
C LEU A 98 10.46 -3.86 5.44
N LEU A 99 10.89 -2.75 6.01
CA LEU A 99 11.32 -1.56 5.29
C LEU A 99 12.48 -1.86 4.34
N LYS A 100 13.53 -2.54 4.84
CA LYS A 100 14.68 -2.94 4.02
C LYS A 100 14.27 -3.87 2.89
N GLU A 101 13.43 -4.87 3.20
CA GLU A 101 12.90 -5.82 2.21
C GLU A 101 12.21 -5.09 1.05
N VAL A 102 11.28 -4.17 1.36
CA VAL A 102 10.51 -3.42 0.36
C VAL A 102 11.39 -2.43 -0.41
N ILE A 103 12.33 -1.75 0.23
CA ILE A 103 13.21 -0.82 -0.48
C ILE A 103 14.09 -1.58 -1.48
N LEU A 104 14.71 -2.68 -1.05
CA LEU A 104 15.62 -3.46 -1.88
C LEU A 104 14.89 -4.17 -3.03
N SER A 105 13.63 -4.58 -2.85
CA SER A 105 12.84 -5.19 -3.92
C SER A 105 12.56 -4.23 -5.07
N THR A 106 12.54 -2.91 -4.84
CA THR A 106 12.36 -1.93 -5.93
C THR A 106 13.57 -1.80 -6.86
N ASN A 107 14.78 -2.12 -6.38
CA ASN A 107 16.06 -1.89 -7.07
C ASN A 107 16.32 -0.42 -7.49
N CYS A 108 15.56 0.54 -6.96
CA CYS A 108 15.69 1.96 -7.29
C CYS A 108 16.53 2.74 -6.28
N VAL A 109 16.70 2.19 -5.08
CA VAL A 109 17.31 2.90 -3.94
C VAL A 109 18.41 2.02 -3.34
N THR A 110 19.61 2.58 -3.22
CA THR A 110 20.70 1.96 -2.48
C THR A 110 20.61 2.35 -1.01
N LEU A 111 20.64 1.38 -0.10
CA LEU A 111 20.69 1.66 1.34
C LEU A 111 22.15 1.76 1.79
N THR A 112 22.50 2.82 2.52
CA THR A 112 23.84 3.02 3.09
C THR A 112 23.79 3.39 4.57
N GLN A 113 24.87 3.10 5.30
CA GLN A 113 25.10 3.62 6.65
C GLN A 113 25.94 4.90 6.65
N ASP A 114 26.86 4.99 5.69
CA ASP A 114 27.77 6.11 5.50
C ASP A 114 27.25 6.96 4.34
N GLN A 115 26.95 8.23 4.61
CA GLN A 115 26.53 9.13 3.56
C GLN A 115 27.02 10.55 3.82
N ASN A 116 27.60 11.13 2.77
CA ASN A 116 27.76 12.56 2.63
C ASN A 116 26.41 13.12 2.11
N PRO A 117 25.81 14.14 2.75
CA PRO A 117 24.45 14.59 2.43
C PRO A 117 24.29 15.21 1.03
N SER A 118 25.39 15.43 0.31
CA SER A 118 25.41 15.95 -1.07
C SER A 118 24.83 14.97 -2.11
N ASP A 119 24.93 13.66 -1.88
CA ASP A 119 24.72 12.63 -2.92
C ASP A 119 23.52 11.71 -2.65
N GLY A 120 22.65 12.06 -1.69
CA GLY A 120 21.39 11.35 -1.47
C GLY A 120 20.62 11.83 -0.25
N TYR A 121 19.69 11.00 0.22
CA TYR A 121 18.73 11.39 1.26
C TYR A 121 19.00 10.71 2.59
N VAL A 122 18.86 11.47 3.66
CA VAL A 122 18.68 10.97 5.01
C VAL A 122 17.18 10.89 5.30
N ALA A 123 16.68 9.77 5.81
CA ALA A 123 15.27 9.59 6.13
C ALA A 123 15.02 9.37 7.63
N ASN A 124 14.08 10.13 8.16
CA ASN A 124 13.43 9.89 9.44
C ASN A 124 12.02 9.34 9.19
N ILE A 125 11.76 8.15 9.72
CA ILE A 125 10.59 7.36 9.35
C ILE A 125 9.68 7.19 10.57
N ASP A 126 8.42 7.57 10.42
CA ASP A 126 7.37 7.35 11.40
C ASP A 126 6.40 6.30 10.87
N TYR A 127 5.96 5.36 11.70
CA TYR A 127 4.89 4.43 11.34
C TYR A 127 3.82 4.31 12.43
N LYS A 128 2.57 4.12 12.02
CA LYS A 128 1.44 3.80 12.90
C LYS A 128 0.41 2.93 12.19
N VAL A 129 -0.36 2.22 12.99
CA VAL A 129 -1.50 1.41 12.53
C VAL A 129 -2.73 1.82 13.32
N GLN A 130 -3.84 1.99 12.63
CA GLN A 130 -5.15 2.31 13.19
C GLN A 130 -6.12 1.19 12.86
N ILE A 131 -6.97 0.82 13.81
CA ILE A 131 -8.01 -0.20 13.61
C ILE A 131 -9.36 0.46 13.89
N HIS A 132 -10.27 0.37 12.93
CA HIS A 132 -11.65 0.82 13.06
C HIS A 132 -12.59 -0.37 12.91
N ASN A 133 -13.42 -0.60 13.93
CA ASN A 133 -14.41 -1.67 13.91
C ASN A 133 -15.80 -1.06 13.77
N ALA A 134 -16.57 -1.55 12.82
CA ALA A 134 -17.97 -1.23 12.62
C ALA A 134 -18.81 -2.51 12.75
N GLU A 135 -19.93 -2.41 13.47
CA GLU A 135 -20.85 -3.53 13.66
C GLU A 135 -22.26 -3.07 13.31
N GLU A 136 -22.93 -3.81 12.43
CA GLU A 136 -24.32 -3.62 12.07
C GLU A 136 -25.13 -4.84 12.56
N LYS A 137 -26.12 -4.59 13.41
CA LYS A 137 -26.98 -5.63 13.99
C LYS A 137 -28.36 -5.59 13.33
N GLN A 138 -28.81 -6.75 12.87
CA GLN A 138 -30.17 -7.02 12.38
C GLN A 138 -30.79 -8.16 13.21
N THR A 139 -32.11 -8.32 13.14
CA THR A 139 -32.88 -9.23 14.01
C THR A 139 -32.32 -10.65 14.11
N PHE A 140 -31.72 -11.17 13.03
CA PHE A 140 -31.16 -12.51 12.97
C PHE A 140 -29.72 -12.57 12.43
N SER A 141 -29.08 -11.42 12.20
CA SER A 141 -27.74 -11.37 11.65
C SER A 141 -26.93 -10.20 12.16
N THR A 142 -25.63 -10.42 12.33
CA THR A 142 -24.66 -9.37 12.63
C THR A 142 -23.66 -9.29 11.49
N LYS A 143 -23.45 -8.09 10.95
CA LYS A 143 -22.34 -7.80 10.03
C LYS A 143 -21.26 -7.05 10.81
N THR A 144 -20.05 -7.59 10.81
CA THR A 144 -18.86 -6.93 11.39
C THR A 144 -17.94 -6.51 10.27
N GLN A 145 -17.40 -5.31 10.33
CA GLN A 145 -16.39 -4.80 9.41
C GLN A 145 -15.22 -4.24 10.23
N ASN A 146 -14.03 -4.79 10.04
CA ASN A 146 -12.82 -4.26 10.62
C ASN A 146 -11.98 -3.62 9.52
N THR A 147 -11.48 -2.43 9.78
CA THR A 147 -10.64 -1.66 8.86
C THR A 147 -9.31 -1.42 9.53
N LEU A 148 -8.25 -2.05 9.01
CA LEU A 148 -6.87 -1.75 9.38
C LEU A 148 -6.32 -0.68 8.44
N GLN A 149 -5.81 0.40 9.00
CA GLN A 149 -5.13 1.46 8.25
C GLN A 149 -3.70 1.59 8.73
N ALA A 150 -2.74 1.26 7.87
CA ALA A 150 -1.32 1.46 8.11
C ALA A 150 -0.86 2.77 7.47
N ILE A 151 -0.18 3.63 8.24
CA ILE A 151 0.33 4.92 7.78
C ILE A 151 1.83 4.95 8.05
N VAL A 152 2.62 5.19 7.00
CA VAL A 152 4.06 5.36 7.08
C VAL A 152 4.42 6.73 6.51
N THR A 153 5.23 7.48 7.24
CA THR A 153 5.66 8.83 6.87
C THR A 153 7.17 8.85 6.81
N PHE A 154 7.72 9.29 5.68
CA PHE A 154 9.16 9.54 5.53
C PHE A 154 9.37 11.04 5.47
N ASN A 155 10.28 11.52 6.30
CA ASN A 155 10.82 12.86 6.19
C ASN A 155 12.24 12.71 5.62
N PHE A 156 12.37 12.97 4.32
CA PHE A 156 13.62 12.96 3.60
C PHE A 156 14.30 14.32 3.72
N SER A 157 15.61 14.31 3.90
CA SER A 157 16.44 15.50 3.95
C SER A 157 17.74 15.28 3.20
N ASN A 158 18.10 16.23 2.34
CA ASN A 158 19.44 16.35 1.75
C ASN A 158 19.92 17.81 1.91
N GLU A 159 21.05 18.19 1.31
CA GLU A 159 21.58 19.56 1.41
C GLU A 159 20.69 20.63 0.75
N LYS A 160 19.85 20.23 -0.22
CA LYS A 160 19.06 21.14 -1.06
C LYS A 160 17.63 21.31 -0.57
N GLU A 161 17.05 20.25 0.00
CA GLU A 161 15.61 20.19 0.30
C GLU A 161 15.25 19.29 1.48
N LEU A 162 14.10 19.63 2.07
CA LEU A 162 13.38 18.82 3.02
C LEU A 162 12.05 18.40 2.38
N ARG A 163 11.80 17.10 2.38
CA ARG A 163 10.64 16.51 1.72
C ARG A 163 9.91 15.55 2.65
N LYS A 164 8.59 15.58 2.61
CA LYS A 164 7.74 14.68 3.40
C LYS A 164 6.84 13.86 2.49
N GLU A 165 6.99 12.56 2.54
CA GLU A 165 6.13 11.59 1.85
C GLU A 165 5.30 10.79 2.85
N VAL A 166 4.06 10.51 2.48
CA VAL A 166 3.13 9.74 3.31
C VAL A 166 2.52 8.63 2.48
N GLY A 167 2.71 7.40 2.92
CA GLY A 167 2.08 6.22 2.36
C GLY A 167 1.02 5.69 3.31
N THR A 168 -0.15 5.43 2.75
CA THR A 168 -1.29 4.88 3.48
C THR A 168 -1.79 3.64 2.76
N SER A 169 -2.03 2.58 3.52
CA SER A 169 -2.64 1.35 3.04
C SER A 169 -3.78 0.99 3.97
N THR A 170 -4.90 0.56 3.39
CA THR A 170 -6.09 0.16 4.13
C THR A 170 -6.47 -1.26 3.75
N ILE A 171 -6.68 -2.11 4.74
CA ILE A 171 -7.22 -3.45 4.61
C ILE A 171 -8.60 -3.44 5.28
N VAL A 172 -9.60 -3.98 4.60
CA VAL A 172 -10.96 -4.12 5.12
C VAL A 172 -11.28 -5.60 5.19
N THR A 173 -11.63 -6.10 6.37
CA THR A 173 -12.13 -7.46 6.56
C THR A 173 -13.60 -7.39 6.99
N GLU A 174 -14.44 -8.19 6.34
CA GLU A 174 -15.88 -8.28 6.62
C GLU A 174 -16.21 -9.69 7.10
N GLY A 175 -17.11 -9.77 8.09
CA GLY A 175 -17.62 -11.02 8.64
C GLY A 175 -19.13 -10.91 8.80
N LYS A 176 -19.84 -12.01 8.59
CA LYS A 176 -21.29 -12.07 8.76
C LYS A 176 -21.65 -13.28 9.62
N LYS A 177 -22.34 -13.02 10.72
CA LYS A 177 -22.93 -14.04 11.58
C LYS A 177 -24.44 -14.10 11.35
N ILE A 178 -24.98 -15.28 11.17
CA ILE A 178 -26.43 -15.53 11.06
C ILE A 178 -26.80 -16.43 12.23
N LEU A 179 -27.71 -15.98 13.09
CA LEU A 179 -28.11 -16.71 14.31
C LEU A 179 -26.93 -17.11 15.21
N GLY A 180 -25.91 -16.24 15.28
CA GLY A 180 -24.68 -16.51 16.04
C GLY A 180 -23.70 -17.48 15.38
N MET A 181 -24.05 -18.08 14.23
CA MET A 181 -23.17 -18.95 13.45
C MET A 181 -22.49 -18.16 12.33
N GLY A 182 -21.17 -18.32 12.19
CA GLY A 182 -20.35 -17.65 11.17
C GLY A 182 -19.07 -17.04 11.75
N ASP A 183 -18.12 -16.76 10.88
CA ASP A 183 -16.83 -16.19 11.27
C ASP A 183 -16.95 -14.70 11.57
N GLY A 184 -16.28 -14.26 12.63
CA GLY A 184 -16.08 -12.84 12.87
C GLY A 184 -15.02 -12.29 11.94
N ALA A 185 -15.13 -11.01 11.57
CA ALA A 185 -13.98 -10.33 10.99
C ALA A 185 -12.86 -10.31 12.04
N SER A 186 -11.66 -10.76 11.67
CA SER A 186 -10.44 -10.56 12.45
C SER A 186 -9.39 -9.93 11.55
N VAL A 187 -8.41 -9.27 12.18
CA VAL A 187 -7.25 -8.70 11.51
C VAL A 187 -6.06 -9.37 12.17
N ASP A 188 -5.20 -9.99 11.36
CA ASP A 188 -4.03 -10.69 11.86
C ASP A 188 -2.74 -9.87 11.75
N VAL A 189 -1.64 -10.39 12.29
CA VAL A 189 -0.32 -9.74 12.23
C VAL A 189 0.22 -9.68 10.80
N ASN A 190 -0.17 -10.61 9.92
CA ASN A 190 0.25 -10.61 8.52
C ASN A 190 -0.45 -9.50 7.74
N ASP A 191 -1.74 -9.22 8.01
CA ASP A 191 -2.48 -8.09 7.49
C ASP A 191 -1.77 -6.78 7.86
N GLU A 192 -1.36 -6.64 9.13
CA GLU A 192 -0.58 -5.49 9.58
C GLU A 192 0.73 -5.34 8.80
N LYS A 193 1.51 -6.42 8.67
CA LYS A 193 2.77 -6.44 7.91
C LYS A 193 2.56 -6.06 6.45
N ASN A 194 1.55 -6.63 5.80
CA ASN A 194 1.23 -6.37 4.40
C ASN A 194 0.79 -4.93 4.19
N ALA A 195 -0.05 -4.39 5.07
CA ALA A 195 -0.46 -2.99 5.01
C ALA A 195 0.75 -2.05 5.17
N LEU A 196 1.67 -2.34 6.09
CA LEU A 196 2.88 -1.55 6.28
C LEU A 196 3.84 -1.65 5.08
N LYS A 197 4.03 -2.83 4.50
CA LYS A 197 4.82 -3.01 3.26
C LYS A 197 4.25 -2.17 2.12
N ASN A 198 2.93 -2.18 1.95
CA ASN A 198 2.24 -1.39 0.93
C ASN A 198 2.41 0.11 1.16
N SER A 199 2.26 0.56 2.40
CA SER A 199 2.48 1.98 2.74
C SER A 199 3.92 2.41 2.45
N VAL A 200 4.92 1.59 2.77
CA VAL A 200 6.32 1.85 2.41
C VAL A 200 6.48 1.94 0.89
N LEU A 201 5.92 0.98 0.15
CA LEU A 201 6.03 0.94 -1.31
C LEU A 201 5.44 2.20 -1.96
N VAL A 202 4.32 2.72 -1.46
CA VAL A 202 3.72 3.98 -1.92
C VAL A 202 4.70 5.14 -1.73
N VAL A 203 5.31 5.27 -0.55
CA VAL A 203 6.28 6.34 -0.27
C VAL A 203 7.48 6.26 -1.22
N ILE A 204 8.07 5.08 -1.37
CA ILE A 204 9.24 4.89 -2.24
C ILE A 204 8.89 5.16 -3.70
N THR A 205 7.72 4.72 -4.15
CA THR A 205 7.24 4.98 -5.52
C THR A 205 7.07 6.48 -5.78
N ASN A 206 6.52 7.22 -4.83
CA ASN A 206 6.37 8.68 -4.96
C ASN A 206 7.72 9.39 -5.02
N LEU A 207 8.68 8.97 -4.18
CA LEU A 207 10.04 9.47 -4.23
C LEU A 207 10.65 9.24 -5.62
N ILE A 208 10.61 8.00 -6.12
CA ILE A 208 11.16 7.62 -7.42
C ILE A 208 10.56 8.47 -8.56
N LYS A 209 9.23 8.58 -8.60
CA LYS A 209 8.53 9.36 -9.63
C LYS A 209 9.00 10.81 -9.67
N SER A 210 9.22 11.40 -8.50
CA SER A 210 9.67 12.78 -8.42
C SER A 210 11.11 12.97 -8.91
N LEU A 211 12.02 12.09 -8.52
CA LEU A 211 13.42 12.14 -8.96
C LEU A 211 13.53 11.96 -10.48
N GLN A 212 12.71 11.09 -11.06
CA GLN A 212 12.65 10.91 -12.51
C GLN A 212 12.10 12.15 -13.24
N SER A 213 11.13 12.86 -12.63
CA SER A 213 10.59 14.08 -13.23
C SER A 213 11.60 15.23 -13.27
N GLU A 214 12.47 15.34 -12.25
CA GLU A 214 13.55 16.34 -12.21
C GLU A 214 14.60 16.09 -13.30
N GLN A 215 15.02 14.83 -13.49
CA GLN A 215 16.00 14.47 -14.52
C GLN A 215 15.53 14.80 -15.95
N THR A 216 14.22 14.74 -16.18
CA THR A 216 13.64 15.04 -17.50
C THR A 216 13.64 16.54 -17.79
N ALA A 217 13.47 17.38 -16.75
CA ALA A 217 13.47 18.84 -16.90
C ALA A 217 14.86 19.39 -17.26
N ASP A 218 15.92 18.84 -16.66
CA ASP A 218 17.30 19.26 -16.92
C ASP A 218 17.78 18.90 -18.34
N GLN A 219 17.23 17.85 -18.95
CA GLN A 219 17.56 17.46 -20.32
C GLN A 219 16.89 18.34 -21.38
N ALA A 220 15.73 18.94 -21.06
CA ALA A 220 15.01 19.80 -21.99
C ALA A 220 15.70 21.17 -22.16
N THR A 221 16.24 21.73 -21.07
CA THR A 221 16.88 23.06 -21.09
C THR A 221 18.24 23.07 -21.79
N SER A 222 18.90 21.92 -21.91
CA SER A 222 20.19 21.80 -22.62
C SER A 222 20.07 21.84 -24.15
N LYS A 223 18.87 21.61 -24.73
CA LYS A 223 18.71 21.52 -26.20
C LYS A 223 18.43 22.86 -26.89
N ASP A 224 17.95 23.88 -26.18
CA ASP A 224 17.65 25.21 -26.74
C ASP A 224 18.85 26.18 -26.72
N SER A 225 20.02 25.73 -26.28
CA SER A 225 21.26 26.53 -26.25
C SER A 225 22.29 26.12 -27.33
N GLN A 226 21.86 25.37 -28.35
CA GLN A 226 22.64 25.03 -29.54
C GLN A 226 21.97 25.62 -30.79
#